data_AF-A0A8J5F9E0-F1
#
_entry.id   AF-A0A8J5F9E0-F1
#
_cell.length_a   1.000
_cell.length_b   1.000
_cell.length_c   1.000
_cell.angle_alpha   90.00
_cell.angle_beta   90.00
_cell.angle_gamma   90.00
#
_symmetry.space_group_name_H-M   'P 1'
#
loop_
_entity.id
_entity.type
_entity.pdbx_description
1 polymer ?
#
loop_
_entity_poly.entity_id
_entity_poly.type
_entity_poly.pdbx_seq_one_letter_code
_entity_poly.pdbx_strand_id
1 'polypeptide(L)'
;MALPESNQMAPLLVVCLLFAGIAAAAAQNSGSVAGVVTQSFFDGIINQASSSCAGRGFYTRSAFLTAAGNYPQFGSTGSAADSRREIAAFFAHVTHETGHFCYIEEINGASQNYCDTRRTDWPCVSGRNYYGRGPLQLTWNYNYGPAGQAIGFDGLRAPETVANDAVISFRTALWFWMNNCHSPITSGQGFGATIRAINGDLECNGRNPTTVNARVGYYTDYCRQLGVDPGNNLTC
;
A
#
# COMPACT_ATOMS: atom_id res chain seq x y z
N MET A 1 -22.36 75.46 -6.42
CA MET A 1 -22.51 74.12 -7.04
C MET A 1 -21.12 73.49 -7.02
N ALA A 2 -20.82 72.78 -5.93
CA ALA A 2 -19.54 72.11 -5.71
C ALA A 2 -19.76 70.62 -5.95
N LEU A 3 -18.85 69.97 -6.68
CA LEU A 3 -18.78 68.52 -6.83
C LEU A 3 -17.33 68.07 -6.59
N PRO A 4 -17.12 66.84 -6.10
CA PRO A 4 -16.15 66.56 -5.03
C PRO A 4 -14.87 65.83 -5.48
N GLU A 5 -13.92 65.81 -4.55
CA GLU A 5 -12.68 65.02 -4.53
C GLU A 5 -12.93 63.50 -4.50
N SER A 6 -12.06 62.70 -5.10
CA SER A 6 -11.11 61.85 -4.33
C SER A 6 -10.41 60.75 -5.18
N ASN A 7 -9.12 60.63 -4.86
CA ASN A 7 -8.25 59.46 -4.81
C ASN A 7 -7.84 58.68 -6.07
N GLN A 8 -6.56 58.92 -6.41
CA GLN A 8 -5.62 58.01 -7.04
C GLN A 8 -5.62 56.62 -6.37
N MET A 9 -5.74 55.55 -7.17
CA MET A 9 -5.29 54.21 -6.80
C MET A 9 -4.08 53.85 -7.66
N ALA A 10 -2.93 53.73 -7.01
CA ALA A 10 -1.74 53.11 -7.58
C ALA A 10 -1.99 51.61 -7.83
N PRO A 11 -1.38 51.01 -8.86
CA PRO A 11 -1.53 49.58 -9.10
C PRO A 11 -0.81 48.81 -8.00
N LEU A 12 -1.55 47.97 -7.26
CA LEU A 12 -0.98 46.97 -6.37
C LEU A 12 -0.12 46.02 -7.21
N LEU A 13 1.20 46.09 -7.02
CA LEU A 13 2.12 45.08 -7.48
C LEU A 13 1.85 43.80 -6.65
N VAL A 14 1.12 42.85 -7.21
CA VAL A 14 1.00 41.51 -6.64
C VAL A 14 2.35 40.84 -6.84
N VAL A 15 3.22 40.94 -5.84
CA VAL A 15 4.41 40.10 -5.74
C VAL A 15 3.90 38.68 -5.46
N CYS A 16 3.78 37.89 -6.52
CA CYS A 16 3.52 36.46 -6.42
C CYS A 16 4.78 35.82 -5.83
N LEU A 17 4.83 35.70 -4.50
CA LEU A 17 5.81 34.87 -3.80
C LEU A 17 5.53 33.42 -4.19
N LEU A 18 6.20 32.96 -5.24
CA LEU A 18 6.35 31.54 -5.54
C LEU A 18 7.09 30.92 -4.35
N PHE A 19 6.34 30.41 -3.37
CA PHE A 19 6.86 29.36 -2.50
C PHE A 19 7.06 28.12 -3.37
N ALA A 20 8.22 28.06 -4.04
CA ALA A 20 8.78 26.80 -4.47
C ALA A 20 9.13 26.01 -3.20
N GLY A 21 8.13 25.34 -2.63
CA GLY A 21 8.36 24.28 -1.68
C GLY A 21 9.17 23.22 -2.41
N ILE A 22 10.49 23.24 -2.25
CA ILE A 22 11.35 22.14 -2.65
C ILE A 22 11.00 21.02 -1.68
N ALA A 23 10.00 20.21 -2.02
CA ALA A 23 9.90 18.87 -1.46
C ALA A 23 11.20 18.19 -1.89
N ALA A 24 12.14 18.04 -0.95
CA ALA A 24 13.33 17.26 -1.19
C ALA A 24 12.86 15.84 -1.53
N ALA A 25 12.87 15.49 -2.82
CA ALA A 25 12.62 14.12 -3.24
C ALA A 25 13.66 13.25 -2.53
N ALA A 26 13.20 12.32 -1.70
CA ALA A 26 14.08 11.42 -1.00
C ALA A 26 14.98 10.69 -2.01
N ALA A 27 16.28 10.68 -1.75
CA ALA A 27 17.27 10.13 -2.68
C ALA A 27 16.96 8.65 -2.97
N GLN A 28 16.86 8.31 -4.26
CA GLN A 28 16.74 6.93 -4.71
C GLN A 28 18.11 6.27 -4.66
N ASN A 29 18.21 5.07 -4.10
CA ASN A 29 19.41 4.26 -4.13
C ASN A 29 19.44 3.32 -5.35
N SER A 30 20.63 2.83 -5.71
CA SER A 30 20.83 1.86 -6.79
C SER A 30 20.45 0.42 -6.42
N GLY A 31 19.74 0.22 -5.29
CA GLY A 31 19.27 -1.07 -4.82
C GLY A 31 18.25 -1.68 -5.77
N SER A 32 18.34 -2.99 -5.98
CA SER A 32 17.41 -3.74 -6.82
C SER A 32 16.39 -4.48 -5.96
N VAL A 33 15.10 -4.16 -6.12
CA VAL A 33 14.01 -4.95 -5.52
C VAL A 33 14.14 -6.43 -5.87
N ALA A 34 14.53 -6.75 -7.11
CA ALA A 34 14.77 -8.13 -7.55
C ALA A 34 15.97 -8.79 -6.84
N GLY A 35 16.98 -8.00 -6.45
CA GLY A 35 18.13 -8.47 -5.67
C GLY A 35 17.81 -8.74 -4.21
N VAL A 36 16.87 -7.99 -3.62
CA VAL A 36 16.41 -8.19 -2.24
C VAL A 36 15.37 -9.32 -2.17
N VAL A 37 14.34 -9.25 -3.02
CA VAL A 37 13.31 -10.29 -3.14
C VAL A 37 13.85 -11.36 -4.07
N THR A 38 14.69 -12.25 -3.54
CA THR A 38 15.17 -13.42 -4.28
C THR A 38 14.05 -14.47 -4.44
N GLN A 39 14.26 -15.47 -5.30
CA GLN A 39 13.34 -16.61 -5.37
C GLN A 39 13.27 -17.33 -4.02
N SER A 40 14.42 -17.53 -3.36
CA SER A 40 14.48 -18.20 -2.05
C SER A 40 13.72 -17.46 -0.95
N PHE A 41 13.78 -16.12 -0.93
CA PHE A 41 13.01 -15.32 0.03
C PHE A 41 11.51 -15.45 -0.22
N PHE A 42 11.07 -15.30 -1.48
CA PHE A 42 9.66 -15.44 -1.84
C PHE A 42 9.13 -16.85 -1.52
N ASP A 43 9.90 -17.88 -1.90
CA ASP A 43 9.59 -19.29 -1.62
C ASP A 43 9.54 -19.58 -0.12
N GLY A 44 10.39 -18.92 0.68
CA GLY A 44 10.38 -19.01 2.14
C GLY A 44 9.08 -18.51 2.78
N ILE A 45 8.32 -17.66 2.10
CA ILE A 45 7.00 -17.21 2.53
C ILE A 45 5.94 -18.19 2.03
N ILE A 46 5.81 -18.34 0.72
CA ILE A 46 4.69 -19.07 0.09
C ILE A 46 4.71 -20.58 0.41
N ASN A 47 5.87 -21.16 0.75
CA ASN A 47 5.94 -22.56 1.14
C ASN A 47 5.47 -22.86 2.56
N GLN A 48 5.17 -21.85 3.36
CA GLN A 48 4.52 -22.03 4.66
C GLN A 48 3.02 -22.28 4.52
N ALA A 49 2.40 -21.85 3.41
CA ALA A 49 1.02 -22.17 3.10
C ALA A 49 0.87 -23.62 2.63
N SER A 50 -0.27 -24.25 2.99
CA SER A 50 -0.65 -25.58 2.51
C SER A 50 -0.59 -25.65 0.98
N SER A 51 -0.14 -26.78 0.44
CA SER A 51 -0.12 -27.05 -1.00
C SER A 51 -1.50 -26.88 -1.67
N SER A 52 -2.58 -27.05 -0.90
CA SER A 52 -3.97 -26.89 -1.35
C SER A 52 -4.48 -25.45 -1.40
N CYS A 53 -3.72 -24.48 -0.87
CA CYS A 53 -4.16 -23.08 -0.87
C CYS A 53 -4.25 -22.51 -2.29
N ALA A 54 -5.35 -21.83 -2.61
CA ALA A 54 -5.58 -21.25 -3.94
C ALA A 54 -4.45 -20.29 -4.37
N GLY A 55 -3.94 -19.49 -3.43
CA GLY A 55 -2.89 -18.52 -3.73
C GLY A 55 -1.54 -19.13 -4.13
N ARG A 56 -1.28 -20.42 -3.86
CA ARG A 56 -0.03 -21.08 -4.25
C ARG A 56 0.21 -21.19 -5.75
N GLY A 57 -0.85 -21.32 -6.53
CA GLY A 57 -0.79 -21.33 -8.00
C GLY A 57 -0.87 -19.93 -8.61
N PHE A 58 -1.19 -18.92 -7.81
CA PHE A 58 -1.54 -17.58 -8.28
C PHE A 58 -0.42 -16.57 -8.02
N TYR A 59 0.07 -16.49 -6.78
CA TYR A 59 1.11 -15.53 -6.41
C TYR A 59 2.49 -16.05 -6.79
N THR A 60 3.16 -15.32 -7.68
CA THR A 60 4.51 -15.65 -8.13
C THR A 60 5.45 -14.47 -7.94
N ARG A 61 6.72 -14.77 -7.69
CA ARG A 61 7.77 -13.75 -7.66
C ARG A 61 7.83 -12.96 -8.96
N SER A 62 7.65 -13.61 -10.11
CA SER A 62 7.63 -12.93 -11.42
C SER A 62 6.49 -11.91 -11.50
N ALA A 63 5.27 -12.27 -11.08
CA ALA A 63 4.15 -11.33 -11.08
C ALA A 63 4.41 -10.14 -10.15
N PHE A 64 4.98 -10.39 -8.96
CA PHE A 64 5.41 -9.34 -8.04
C PHE A 64 6.44 -8.41 -8.68
N LEU A 65 7.50 -8.93 -9.31
CA LEU A 65 8.53 -8.09 -9.93
C LEU A 65 8.01 -7.31 -11.13
N THR A 66 7.13 -7.90 -11.94
CA THR A 66 6.44 -7.19 -13.03
C THR A 66 5.61 -6.04 -12.48
N ALA A 67 4.87 -6.25 -11.39
CA ALA A 67 4.09 -5.19 -10.75
C ALA A 67 4.99 -4.11 -10.11
N ALA A 68 6.05 -4.50 -9.40
CA ALA A 68 7.01 -3.59 -8.76
C ALA A 68 7.71 -2.68 -9.78
N GLY A 69 7.92 -3.14 -11.02
CA GLY A 69 8.45 -2.32 -12.11
C GLY A 69 7.61 -1.09 -12.45
N ASN A 70 6.34 -1.02 -12.02
CA ASN A 70 5.49 0.17 -12.18
C ASN A 70 5.61 1.17 -11.02
N TYR A 71 6.31 0.84 -9.94
CA TYR A 71 6.46 1.66 -8.73
C TYR A 71 7.94 1.86 -8.41
N PRO A 72 8.68 2.68 -9.18
CA PRO A 72 10.15 2.76 -9.12
C PRO A 72 10.70 3.35 -7.81
N GLN A 73 9.86 3.83 -6.90
CA GLN A 73 10.25 4.31 -5.58
C GLN A 73 10.12 3.22 -4.49
N PHE A 74 9.36 2.16 -4.76
CA PHE A 74 9.16 1.07 -3.82
C PHE A 74 10.48 0.30 -3.62
N GLY A 75 10.95 0.22 -2.38
CA GLY A 75 12.16 -0.52 -2.03
C GLY A 75 13.45 0.13 -2.55
N SER A 76 13.41 1.41 -2.94
CA SER A 76 14.57 2.15 -3.48
C SER A 76 14.74 3.54 -2.88
N THR A 77 13.84 4.00 -2.01
CA THR A 77 13.98 5.27 -1.29
C THR A 77 14.90 5.12 -0.07
N GLY A 78 15.85 6.04 0.10
CA GLY A 78 16.74 6.08 1.27
C GLY A 78 17.96 5.17 1.12
N SER A 79 18.43 4.57 2.21
CA SER A 79 19.58 3.66 2.21
C SER A 79 19.20 2.23 1.76
N ALA A 80 20.19 1.40 1.45
CA ALA A 80 19.94 -0.02 1.19
C ALA A 80 19.31 -0.75 2.40
N ALA A 81 19.51 -0.26 3.62
CA ALA A 81 18.84 -0.77 4.80
C ALA A 81 17.35 -0.36 4.83
N ASP A 82 17.02 0.87 4.40
CA ASP A 82 15.64 1.33 4.28
C ASP A 82 14.88 0.55 3.22
N SER A 83 15.51 0.28 2.07
CA SER A 83 14.98 -0.64 1.05
C SER A 83 14.60 -2.01 1.63
N ARG A 84 15.49 -2.62 2.42
CA ARG A 84 15.24 -3.94 3.02
C ARG A 84 14.14 -3.90 4.08
N ARG A 85 14.08 -2.83 4.88
CA ARG A 85 12.99 -2.62 5.84
C ARG A 85 11.64 -2.42 5.16
N GLU A 86 11.57 -1.59 4.13
CA GLU A 86 10.34 -1.37 3.38
C GLU A 86 9.83 -2.68 2.75
N ILE A 87 10.72 -3.44 2.11
CA ILE A 87 10.37 -4.73 1.51
C ILE A 87 9.92 -5.73 2.58
N ALA A 88 10.64 -5.84 3.71
CA ALA A 88 10.25 -6.68 4.82
C ALA A 88 8.86 -6.28 5.37
N ALA A 89 8.60 -4.99 5.52
CA ALA A 89 7.34 -4.46 6.02
C ALA A 89 6.18 -4.80 5.07
N PHE A 90 6.36 -4.59 3.76
CA PHE A 90 5.36 -4.94 2.75
C PHE A 90 5.02 -6.44 2.82
N PHE A 91 6.02 -7.32 2.78
CA PHE A 91 5.78 -8.77 2.82
C PHE A 91 5.23 -9.25 4.16
N ALA A 92 5.55 -8.60 5.29
CA ALA A 92 4.97 -8.91 6.60
C ALA A 92 3.47 -8.64 6.64
N HIS A 93 3.03 -7.50 6.11
CA HIS A 93 1.61 -7.21 5.96
C HIS A 93 0.94 -8.19 5.01
N VAL A 94 1.52 -8.42 3.83
CA VAL A 94 0.99 -9.38 2.87
C VAL A 94 0.81 -10.78 3.48
N THR A 95 1.80 -11.23 4.25
CA THR A 95 1.75 -12.52 4.93
C THR A 95 0.61 -12.59 5.92
N HIS A 96 0.41 -11.53 6.70
CA HIS A 96 -0.71 -11.43 7.63
C HIS A 96 -2.06 -11.47 6.92
N GLU A 97 -2.25 -10.64 5.88
CA GLU A 97 -3.54 -10.52 5.18
C GLU A 97 -3.93 -11.78 4.42
N THR A 98 -2.95 -12.51 3.90
CA THR A 98 -3.20 -13.64 2.99
C THR A 98 -2.94 -15.00 3.63
N GLY A 99 -2.44 -15.05 4.87
CA GLY A 99 -1.99 -16.29 5.50
C GLY A 99 -0.85 -16.94 4.70
N HIS A 100 0.27 -16.23 4.52
CA HIS A 100 1.43 -16.68 3.73
C HIS A 100 1.09 -16.96 2.26
N PHE A 101 0.36 -16.05 1.60
CA PHE A 101 -0.14 -16.21 0.24
C PHE A 101 -1.14 -17.36 0.05
N CYS A 102 -1.82 -17.80 1.12
CA CYS A 102 -2.84 -18.85 0.99
C CYS A 102 -4.10 -18.32 0.28
N TYR A 103 -4.58 -17.15 0.69
CA TYR A 103 -5.84 -16.57 0.26
C TYR A 103 -5.66 -15.49 -0.81
N ILE A 104 -6.48 -15.56 -1.86
CA ILE A 104 -6.60 -14.52 -2.88
C ILE A 104 -7.73 -13.57 -2.52
N GLU A 105 -8.84 -14.12 -2.02
CA GLU A 105 -10.04 -13.41 -1.63
C GLU A 105 -10.29 -13.58 -0.13
N GLU A 106 -10.94 -12.58 0.48
CA GLU A 106 -11.40 -12.61 1.86
C GLU A 106 -12.29 -13.83 2.10
N ILE A 107 -12.07 -14.52 3.22
CA ILE A 107 -12.90 -15.65 3.63
C ILE A 107 -14.33 -15.18 3.86
N ASN A 108 -15.29 -15.76 3.13
CA ASN A 108 -16.70 -15.36 3.11
C ASN A 108 -16.96 -13.93 2.57
N GLY A 109 -15.98 -13.32 1.88
CA GLY A 109 -16.10 -11.96 1.36
C GLY A 109 -17.26 -11.77 0.39
N ALA A 110 -17.61 -12.79 -0.41
CA ALA A 110 -18.75 -12.75 -1.32
C ALA A 110 -20.10 -12.50 -0.64
N SER A 111 -20.20 -12.77 0.67
CA SER A 111 -21.39 -12.48 1.50
C SER A 111 -21.43 -11.04 2.03
N GLN A 112 -20.40 -10.23 1.78
CA GLN A 112 -20.24 -8.86 2.23
C GLN A 112 -20.13 -7.92 1.02
N ASN A 113 -20.88 -6.83 1.00
CA ASN A 113 -20.89 -5.92 -0.17
C ASN A 113 -19.71 -4.94 -0.20
N TYR A 114 -19.22 -4.51 0.98
CA TYR A 114 -18.20 -3.46 1.15
C TYR A 114 -18.46 -2.24 0.25
N CYS A 115 -19.72 -1.78 0.25
CA CYS A 115 -20.17 -0.65 -0.53
C CYS A 115 -20.50 0.52 0.42
N ASP A 116 -19.71 1.59 0.35
CA ASP A 116 -20.07 2.86 0.97
C ASP A 116 -20.82 3.73 -0.04
N THR A 117 -22.15 3.76 0.08
CA THR A 117 -23.03 4.52 -0.81
C THR A 117 -22.89 6.04 -0.68
N ARG A 118 -22.17 6.52 0.35
CA ARG A 118 -21.89 7.96 0.52
C ARG A 118 -20.75 8.44 -0.39
N ARG A 119 -19.96 7.53 -0.96
CA ARG A 119 -18.87 7.81 -1.90
C ARG A 119 -19.42 7.91 -3.33
N THR A 120 -19.80 9.11 -3.73
CA THR A 120 -20.41 9.38 -5.03
C THR A 120 -19.41 9.55 -6.17
N ASP A 121 -18.15 9.80 -5.84
CA ASP A 121 -16.98 9.80 -6.74
C ASP A 121 -16.63 8.39 -7.23
N TRP A 122 -16.89 7.38 -6.40
CA TRP A 122 -16.67 5.96 -6.71
C TRP A 122 -17.94 5.15 -6.42
N PRO A 123 -19.01 5.33 -7.20
CA PRO A 123 -20.31 4.75 -6.88
C PRO A 123 -20.29 3.22 -6.98
N CYS A 124 -20.99 2.55 -6.08
CA CYS A 124 -21.14 1.11 -6.13
C CYS A 124 -21.94 0.68 -7.37
N VAL A 125 -21.53 -0.41 -7.99
CA VAL A 125 -22.23 -1.02 -9.13
C VAL A 125 -23.12 -2.15 -8.63
N SER A 126 -24.39 -2.16 -9.05
CA SER A 126 -25.34 -3.21 -8.66
C SER A 126 -24.80 -4.60 -9.04
N GLY A 127 -24.90 -5.55 -8.10
CA GLY A 127 -24.39 -6.91 -8.27
C GLY A 127 -22.87 -7.06 -8.11
N ARG A 128 -22.14 -6.00 -7.74
CA ARG A 128 -20.69 -6.05 -7.45
C ARG A 128 -20.41 -5.85 -5.98
N ASN A 129 -19.43 -6.62 -5.48
CA ASN A 129 -18.95 -6.58 -4.10
C ASN A 129 -17.47 -6.24 -4.07
N TYR A 130 -17.09 -5.41 -3.11
CA TYR A 130 -15.74 -4.86 -2.96
C TYR A 130 -15.01 -5.42 -1.74
N TYR A 131 -15.22 -6.69 -1.43
CA TYR A 131 -14.51 -7.40 -0.35
C TYR A 131 -13.02 -7.54 -0.64
N GLY A 132 -12.26 -7.97 0.39
CA GLY A 132 -10.81 -8.07 0.32
C GLY A 132 -10.32 -8.97 -0.82
N ARG A 133 -9.44 -8.43 -1.68
CA ARG A 133 -8.73 -9.21 -2.70
C ARG A 133 -7.25 -8.84 -2.79
N GLY A 134 -6.43 -9.82 -3.13
CA GLY A 134 -5.01 -9.66 -3.39
C GLY A 134 -4.15 -9.53 -2.13
N PRO A 135 -2.85 -9.19 -2.29
CA PRO A 135 -1.83 -9.29 -1.25
C PRO A 135 -2.09 -8.42 -0.02
N LEU A 136 -2.71 -7.24 -0.19
CA LEU A 136 -3.10 -6.35 0.92
C LEU A 136 -4.62 -6.24 1.08
N GLN A 137 -5.37 -7.25 0.59
CA GLN A 137 -6.83 -7.33 0.72
C GLN A 137 -7.55 -6.01 0.40
N LEU A 138 -7.36 -5.50 -0.83
CA LEU A 138 -8.01 -4.27 -1.30
C LEU A 138 -9.53 -4.40 -1.07
N THR A 139 -10.10 -3.46 -0.31
CA THR A 139 -11.48 -3.51 0.16
C THR A 139 -12.14 -2.14 -0.02
N TRP A 140 -13.45 -2.11 -0.28
CA TRP A 140 -14.31 -0.95 -0.51
C TRP A 140 -14.26 -0.31 -1.91
N ASN A 141 -15.42 0.12 -2.39
CA ASN A 141 -15.60 0.83 -3.67
C ASN A 141 -14.65 2.01 -3.84
N TYR A 142 -14.43 2.80 -2.77
CA TYR A 142 -13.55 3.96 -2.79
C TYR A 142 -12.05 3.62 -2.82
N ASN A 143 -11.66 2.36 -2.70
CA ASN A 143 -10.29 1.90 -2.96
C ASN A 143 -10.18 1.22 -4.32
N TYR A 144 -11.16 0.38 -4.68
CA TYR A 144 -11.21 -0.28 -5.98
C TYR A 144 -11.27 0.71 -7.15
N GLY A 145 -12.11 1.74 -7.04
CA GLY A 145 -12.25 2.78 -8.06
C GLY A 145 -10.92 3.47 -8.42
N PRO A 146 -10.26 4.16 -7.47
CA PRO A 146 -9.01 4.86 -7.76
C PRO A 146 -7.84 3.92 -8.06
N ALA A 147 -7.78 2.72 -7.47
CA ALA A 147 -6.80 1.71 -7.84
C ALA A 147 -6.98 1.29 -9.31
N GLY A 148 -8.23 1.05 -9.72
CA GLY A 148 -8.62 0.74 -11.10
C GLY A 148 -8.17 1.83 -12.08
N GLN A 149 -8.47 3.08 -11.74
CA GLN A 149 -8.06 4.24 -12.55
C GLN A 149 -6.53 4.34 -12.68
N ALA A 150 -5.79 4.15 -11.59
CA ALA A 150 -4.33 4.28 -11.61
C ALA A 150 -3.62 3.12 -12.34
N ILE A 151 -4.19 1.91 -12.28
CA ILE A 151 -3.56 0.69 -12.81
C ILE A 151 -4.03 0.35 -14.23
N GLY A 152 -5.22 0.83 -14.63
CA GLY A 152 -5.81 0.57 -15.94
C GLY A 152 -6.75 -0.65 -15.98
N PHE A 153 -7.58 -0.84 -14.94
CA PHE A 153 -8.68 -1.82 -14.94
C PHE A 153 -9.98 -1.20 -14.40
N ASP A 154 -11.14 -1.76 -14.74
CA ASP A 154 -12.43 -1.26 -14.20
C ASP A 154 -12.66 -1.83 -12.78
N GLY A 155 -12.15 -1.11 -11.77
CA GLY A 155 -12.29 -1.52 -10.37
C GLY A 155 -13.73 -1.51 -9.84
N LEU A 156 -14.65 -0.76 -10.46
CA LEU A 156 -16.02 -0.68 -10.01
C LEU A 156 -16.92 -1.77 -10.63
N ARG A 157 -16.76 -2.04 -11.93
CA ARG A 157 -17.56 -3.03 -12.67
C ARG A 157 -16.93 -4.41 -12.79
N ALA A 158 -15.61 -4.54 -12.59
CA ALA A 158 -14.89 -5.80 -12.64
C ALA A 158 -13.89 -5.94 -11.46
N PRO A 159 -14.32 -5.76 -10.19
CA PRO A 159 -13.44 -5.87 -9.03
C PRO A 159 -12.77 -7.25 -8.90
N GLU A 160 -13.38 -8.31 -9.42
CA GLU A 160 -12.83 -9.66 -9.50
C GLU A 160 -11.52 -9.76 -10.29
N THR A 161 -11.19 -8.77 -11.11
CA THR A 161 -9.90 -8.71 -11.83
C THR A 161 -8.72 -8.83 -10.87
N VAL A 162 -8.84 -8.27 -9.65
CA VAL A 162 -7.81 -8.34 -8.60
C VAL A 162 -7.54 -9.77 -8.12
N ALA A 163 -8.53 -10.67 -8.24
CA ALA A 163 -8.39 -12.09 -7.90
C ALA A 163 -8.05 -12.99 -9.09
N ASN A 164 -8.16 -12.49 -10.32
CA ASN A 164 -7.99 -13.29 -11.55
C ASN A 164 -6.66 -13.00 -12.27
N ASP A 165 -6.02 -11.86 -12.02
CA ASP A 165 -4.73 -11.50 -12.60
C ASP A 165 -3.71 -11.18 -11.49
N ALA A 166 -2.69 -12.02 -11.35
CA ALA A 166 -1.68 -11.89 -10.30
C ALA A 166 -0.85 -10.60 -10.40
N VAL A 167 -0.60 -10.08 -11.61
CA VAL A 167 0.13 -8.81 -11.79
C VAL A 167 -0.75 -7.65 -11.33
N ILE A 168 -2.03 -7.62 -11.74
CA ILE A 168 -2.97 -6.60 -11.25
C ILE A 168 -3.13 -6.73 -9.73
N SER A 169 -3.21 -7.94 -9.19
CA SER A 169 -3.27 -8.22 -7.75
C SER A 169 -2.09 -7.59 -7.00
N PHE A 170 -0.86 -7.79 -7.46
CA PHE A 170 0.30 -7.13 -6.85
C PHE A 170 0.30 -5.62 -7.08
N ARG A 171 -0.15 -5.13 -8.24
CA ARG A 171 -0.24 -3.69 -8.51
C ARG A 171 -1.22 -3.00 -7.56
N THR A 172 -2.35 -3.61 -7.21
CA THR A 172 -3.27 -3.00 -6.23
C THR A 172 -2.65 -2.90 -4.85
N ALA A 173 -1.92 -3.94 -4.42
CA ALA A 173 -1.18 -3.90 -3.15
C ALA A 173 -0.08 -2.84 -3.15
N LEU A 174 0.71 -2.74 -4.21
CA LEU A 174 1.76 -1.72 -4.34
C LEU A 174 1.16 -0.32 -4.47
N TRP A 175 0.07 -0.15 -5.21
CA TRP A 175 -0.67 1.11 -5.26
C TRP A 175 -1.10 1.55 -3.85
N PHE A 176 -1.73 0.66 -3.08
CA PHE A 176 -2.13 0.99 -1.72
C PHE A 176 -0.91 1.34 -0.85
N TRP A 177 0.15 0.54 -0.93
CA TRP A 177 1.39 0.75 -0.19
C TRP A 177 2.01 2.11 -0.48
N MET A 178 2.18 2.47 -1.76
CA MET A 178 2.81 3.72 -2.14
C MET A 178 2.00 4.95 -1.73
N ASN A 179 0.68 4.84 -1.65
CA ASN A 179 -0.19 5.94 -1.23
C ASN A 179 -0.30 6.07 0.31
N ASN A 180 -0.11 4.99 1.07
CA ASN A 180 -0.44 4.98 2.51
C ASN A 180 0.71 4.56 3.44
N CYS A 181 1.63 3.71 2.99
CA CYS A 181 2.62 3.04 3.84
C CYS A 181 4.07 3.42 3.52
N HIS A 182 4.39 3.77 2.27
CA HIS A 182 5.74 4.12 1.82
C HIS A 182 6.33 5.26 2.67
N SER A 183 5.63 6.40 2.72
CA SER A 183 6.11 7.57 3.45
C SER A 183 6.39 7.26 4.93
N PRO A 184 5.48 6.65 5.71
CA PRO A 184 5.76 6.26 7.09
C PRO A 184 7.03 5.42 7.29
N ILE A 185 7.24 4.37 6.50
CA ILE A 185 8.40 3.47 6.69
C ILE A 185 9.70 4.12 6.24
N THR A 186 9.69 4.96 5.20
CA THR A 186 10.89 5.64 4.67
C THR A 186 11.21 6.96 5.35
N SER A 187 10.29 7.52 6.15
CA SER A 187 10.48 8.78 6.88
C SER A 187 10.80 8.58 8.37
N GLY A 188 11.12 7.36 8.79
CA GLY A 188 11.50 7.03 10.17
C GLY A 188 10.35 6.90 11.17
N GLN A 189 9.09 6.85 10.72
CA GLN A 189 7.96 6.61 11.64
C GLN A 189 7.91 5.15 12.12
N GLY A 190 8.44 4.22 11.32
CA GLY A 190 8.60 2.80 11.67
C GLY A 190 7.43 1.92 11.26
N PHE A 191 7.56 0.61 11.52
CA PHE A 191 6.60 -0.41 11.09
C PHE A 191 5.21 -0.25 11.74
N GLY A 192 5.12 0.21 12.97
CA GLY A 192 3.85 0.48 13.64
C GLY A 192 3.00 1.53 12.89
N ALA A 193 3.64 2.48 12.21
CA ALA A 193 2.93 3.46 11.39
C ALA A 193 2.33 2.84 10.11
N THR A 194 2.94 1.78 9.54
CA THR A 194 2.35 1.05 8.41
C THR A 194 1.17 0.17 8.86
N ILE A 195 1.23 -0.42 10.06
CA ILE A 195 0.06 -1.09 10.68
C ILE A 195 -1.09 -0.09 10.83
N ARG A 196 -0.80 1.11 11.37
CA ARG A 196 -1.80 2.15 11.54
C ARG A 196 -2.42 2.60 10.22
N ALA A 197 -1.62 2.72 9.16
CA ALA A 197 -2.10 3.08 7.83
C ALA A 197 -3.00 2.01 7.21
N ILE A 198 -2.74 0.73 7.47
CA ILE A 198 -3.52 -0.39 6.92
C ILE A 198 -4.82 -0.59 7.69
N ASN A 199 -4.77 -0.64 9.02
CA ASN A 199 -5.95 -0.99 9.83
C ASN A 199 -5.94 -0.39 11.24
N GLY A 200 -5.49 0.85 11.37
CA GLY A 200 -5.24 1.47 12.67
C GLY A 200 -6.46 1.59 13.57
N ASP A 201 -7.64 1.78 13.00
CA ASP A 201 -8.89 1.92 13.75
C ASP A 201 -9.35 0.61 14.41
N LEU A 202 -8.89 -0.54 13.91
CA LEU A 202 -9.25 -1.87 14.43
C LEU A 202 -8.12 -2.51 15.24
N GLU A 203 -6.86 -2.20 14.93
CA GLU A 203 -5.71 -2.92 15.51
C GLU A 203 -4.93 -2.12 16.55
N CYS A 204 -4.66 -0.84 16.27
CA CYS A 204 -3.77 -0.03 17.09
C CYS A 204 -4.43 0.46 18.39
N ASN A 205 -3.64 1.09 19.26
CA ASN A 205 -4.03 1.68 20.54
C ASN A 205 -4.67 0.65 21.48
N GLY A 206 -4.15 -0.59 21.45
CA GLY A 206 -4.60 -1.68 22.31
C GLY A 206 -5.89 -2.38 21.87
N ARG A 207 -6.42 -2.07 20.69
CA ARG A 207 -7.68 -2.67 20.18
C ARG A 207 -7.51 -4.13 19.79
N ASN A 208 -6.41 -4.47 19.12
CA ASN A 208 -6.08 -5.86 18.80
C ASN A 208 -4.57 -6.14 18.91
N PRO A 209 -4.04 -6.26 20.13
CA PRO A 209 -2.61 -6.53 20.33
C PRO A 209 -2.15 -7.84 19.66
N THR A 210 -3.04 -8.83 19.52
CA THR A 210 -2.73 -10.11 18.88
C THR A 210 -2.36 -9.93 17.40
N THR A 211 -3.14 -9.17 16.64
CA THR A 211 -2.86 -8.95 15.20
C THR A 211 -1.64 -8.06 15.01
N VAL A 212 -1.50 -7.00 15.82
CA VAL A 212 -0.30 -6.14 15.83
C VAL A 212 0.95 -6.98 16.06
N ASN A 213 0.96 -7.83 17.10
CA ASN A 213 2.10 -8.68 17.42
C ASN A 213 2.38 -9.73 16.33
N ALA A 214 1.35 -10.27 15.67
CA ALA A 214 1.55 -11.17 14.53
C ALA A 214 2.26 -10.48 13.36
N ARG A 215 1.83 -9.26 12.99
CA ARG A 215 2.48 -8.45 11.94
C ARG A 215 3.94 -8.14 12.30
N VAL A 216 4.19 -7.74 13.55
CA VAL A 216 5.55 -7.48 14.06
C VAL A 216 6.42 -8.73 14.02
N GLY A 217 5.85 -9.89 14.34
CA GLY A 217 6.52 -11.20 14.21
C GLY A 217 7.02 -11.45 12.80
N TYR A 218 6.15 -11.31 11.79
CA TYR A 218 6.55 -11.47 10.38
C TYR A 218 7.59 -10.43 9.96
N TYR A 219 7.42 -9.17 10.35
CA TYR A 219 8.36 -8.10 9.99
C TYR A 219 9.75 -8.34 10.55
N THR A 220 9.85 -8.71 11.82
CA THR A 220 11.14 -9.00 12.48
C THR A 220 11.79 -10.25 11.89
N ASP A 221 11.01 -11.28 11.55
CA ASP A 221 11.50 -12.46 10.85
C ASP A 221 12.08 -12.12 9.47
N TYR A 222 11.38 -11.32 8.67
CA TYR A 222 11.83 -10.93 7.33
C TYR A 222 13.02 -9.96 7.38
N CYS A 223 13.05 -9.04 8.35
CA CYS A 223 14.24 -8.22 8.61
C CYS A 223 15.47 -9.09 8.90
N ARG A 224 15.32 -10.14 9.71
CA ARG A 224 16.40 -11.11 9.99
C ARG A 224 16.85 -11.84 8.72
N GLN A 225 15.91 -12.35 7.92
CA GLN A 225 16.23 -13.03 6.65
C GLN A 225 16.95 -12.10 5.66
N LEU A 226 16.61 -10.81 5.65
CA LEU A 226 17.22 -9.80 4.79
C LEU A 226 18.48 -9.14 5.41
N GLY A 227 18.92 -9.57 6.59
CA GLY A 227 20.11 -9.01 7.25
C GLY A 227 20.00 -7.50 7.50
N VAL A 228 18.87 -7.06 8.04
CA VAL A 228 18.64 -5.67 8.41
C VAL A 228 18.04 -5.56 9.82
N ASP A 229 18.46 -4.53 10.56
CA ASP A 229 17.82 -4.19 11.82
C ASP A 229 16.39 -3.66 11.58
N PRO A 230 15.37 -4.15 12.31
CA PRO A 230 13.98 -3.76 12.11
C PRO A 230 13.69 -2.29 12.46
N GLY A 231 14.60 -1.62 13.17
CA GLY A 231 14.42 -0.26 13.64
C GLY A 231 13.48 -0.17 14.85
N ASN A 232 13.09 1.07 15.16
CA ASN A 232 12.22 1.38 16.29
C ASN A 232 10.74 1.47 15.85
N ASN A 233 9.85 1.73 16.81
CA ASN A 233 8.42 1.98 16.59
C ASN A 233 7.73 0.83 15.83
N LEU A 234 7.94 -0.40 16.30
CA LEU A 234 7.40 -1.60 15.65
C LEU A 234 5.89 -1.76 15.87
N THR A 235 5.38 -1.28 17.00
CA THR A 235 3.98 -1.44 17.39
C THR A 235 3.21 -0.14 17.21
N CYS A 236 1.89 -0.28 17.17
CA CYS A 236 0.90 0.75 17.38
C CYS A 236 -0.14 0.19 18.37
#